data_AF-A0A966NWH4-F1
#
_entry.id   AF-A0A966NWH4-F1
#
_cell.length_a   1.000
_cell.length_b   1.000
_cell.length_c   1.000
_cell.angle_alpha   90.00
_cell.angle_beta   90.00
_cell.angle_gamma   90.00
#
_symmetry.space_group_name_H-M   'P 1'
#
loop_
_entity.id
_entity.type
_entity.pdbx_description
1 polymer ?
#
loop_
_entity_poly.entity_id
_entity_poly.type
_entity_poly.pdbx_seq_one_letter_code
_entity_poly.pdbx_strand_id
1 'polypeptide(L)'
;MPQRLRRLAAIVVVLLAHFAPLKASAAESWVFQEDSVSLSIGGRDCVDPYAEATSGGDRIYAPCAGDVPAALSVYDCSESGVCARATLRSKMGKSFTKVKLTDGTFRGYYVQQDFGTCTNTVETGIMATDGLDISGVTKTNIQQHVDTVTIKDASGKESRVCKTEAWGVPDAVMTPEGKVRIYIVEEVAGATPSDASQKKCTAVDKNKLKRPDGSAVAVVPPTDEVIASYTSTDATGTTFVKDAGYRFAGGYVDPEILQATTGSWISIVSTGP
;
A
#
# COMPACT_ATOMS: atom_id res chain seq x y z
N MET A 1 6.71 84.59 -11.63
CA MET A 1 5.34 84.14 -11.33
C MET A 1 4.67 83.77 -12.64
N PRO A 2 3.91 82.67 -12.73
CA PRO A 2 3.92 81.50 -11.84
C PRO A 2 5.30 80.77 -12.00
N GLN A 3 5.53 79.45 -12.04
CA GLN A 3 4.77 78.21 -11.81
C GLN A 3 5.76 77.10 -11.39
N ARG A 4 5.29 75.89 -11.06
CA ARG A 4 6.10 74.66 -10.99
C ARG A 4 5.28 73.45 -11.47
N LEU A 5 5.76 72.72 -12.48
CA LEU A 5 5.23 71.38 -12.78
C LEU A 5 5.92 70.36 -11.88
N ARG A 6 5.16 69.73 -10.98
CA ARG A 6 5.57 68.47 -10.33
C ARG A 6 5.36 67.33 -11.33
N ARG A 7 6.43 66.73 -11.84
CA ARG A 7 6.34 65.41 -12.49
C ARG A 7 6.48 64.33 -11.41
N LEU A 8 5.48 63.46 -11.26
CA LEU A 8 5.68 62.21 -10.53
C LEU A 8 6.53 61.28 -11.39
N ALA A 9 7.58 60.70 -10.81
CA ALA A 9 8.29 59.59 -11.40
C ALA A 9 7.62 58.29 -10.95
N ALA A 10 6.95 57.59 -11.88
CA ALA A 10 6.45 56.25 -11.61
C ALA A 10 7.63 55.27 -11.66
N ILE A 11 8.00 54.70 -10.50
CA ILE A 11 9.05 53.68 -10.42
C ILE A 11 8.44 52.34 -10.85
N VAL A 12 8.71 51.92 -12.09
CA VAL A 12 8.36 50.59 -12.57
C VAL A 12 9.39 49.59 -12.05
N VAL A 13 9.04 48.88 -10.97
CA VAL A 13 9.85 47.77 -10.45
C VAL A 13 9.67 46.56 -11.37
N VAL A 14 10.64 46.33 -12.26
CA VAL A 14 10.69 45.12 -13.09
C VAL A 14 11.17 43.96 -12.21
N LEU A 15 10.21 43.14 -11.77
CA LEU A 15 10.50 41.86 -11.11
C LEU A 15 11.08 40.88 -12.14
N LEU A 16 12.41 40.85 -12.22
CA LEU A 16 13.17 39.80 -12.89
C LEU A 16 12.99 38.48 -12.15
N ALA A 17 11.94 37.75 -12.50
CA ALA A 17 11.71 36.38 -12.05
C ALA A 17 12.93 35.53 -12.44
N HIS A 18 13.71 35.12 -11.43
CA HIS A 18 14.87 34.26 -11.63
C HIS A 18 14.37 32.83 -11.87
N PHE A 19 14.05 32.53 -13.13
CA PHE A 19 13.85 31.17 -13.61
C PHE A 19 15.17 30.40 -13.55
N ALA A 20 15.53 29.95 -12.34
CA ALA A 20 16.56 28.95 -12.18
C ALA A 20 16.13 27.71 -12.99
N PRO A 21 16.95 27.21 -13.92
CA PRO A 21 16.60 26.01 -14.66
C PRO A 21 16.47 24.85 -13.66
N LEU A 22 15.35 24.13 -13.74
CA LEU A 22 15.19 22.86 -13.06
C LEU A 22 16.35 21.96 -13.51
N LYS A 23 17.30 21.69 -12.61
CA LYS A 23 18.28 20.63 -12.84
C LYS A 23 17.49 19.33 -12.91
N ALA A 24 17.45 18.72 -14.08
CA ALA A 24 17.10 17.32 -14.17
C ALA A 24 18.08 16.55 -13.27
N SER A 25 17.57 15.82 -12.28
CA SER A 25 18.39 14.83 -11.57
C SER A 25 18.97 13.86 -12.58
N ALA A 26 20.18 13.36 -12.33
CA ALA A 26 20.72 12.28 -13.13
C ALA A 26 19.74 11.09 -13.09
N ALA A 27 19.51 10.46 -14.24
CA ALA A 27 18.73 9.23 -14.29
C ALA A 27 19.57 8.10 -13.66
N GLU A 28 19.34 7.84 -12.38
CA GLU A 28 19.94 6.71 -11.68
C GLU A 28 19.43 5.41 -12.29
N SER A 29 20.36 4.58 -12.76
CA SER A 29 20.05 3.30 -13.40
C SER A 29 19.90 2.20 -12.35
N TRP A 30 18.69 2.07 -11.82
CA TRP A 30 18.33 0.97 -10.93
C TRP A 30 18.13 -0.33 -11.72
N VAL A 31 18.51 -1.46 -11.13
CA VAL A 31 18.32 -2.81 -11.69
C VAL A 31 17.70 -3.68 -10.61
N PHE A 32 16.54 -4.27 -10.88
CA PHE A 32 16.02 -5.36 -10.07
C PHE A 32 16.84 -6.62 -10.36
N GLN A 33 17.53 -7.14 -9.35
CA GLN A 33 18.20 -8.43 -9.37
C GLN A 33 17.37 -9.41 -8.54
N GLU A 34 17.01 -10.55 -9.13
CA GLU A 34 16.45 -11.69 -8.39
C GLU A 34 17.63 -12.52 -7.86
N ASP A 35 17.87 -12.45 -6.55
CA ASP A 35 18.87 -13.31 -5.92
C ASP A 35 18.35 -14.74 -5.79
N SER A 36 19.20 -15.72 -6.12
CA SER A 36 18.86 -17.15 -6.18
C SER A 36 18.74 -17.81 -4.79
N VAL A 37 18.04 -17.15 -3.86
CA VAL A 37 17.83 -17.59 -2.48
C VAL A 37 16.38 -18.02 -2.24
N SER A 38 16.19 -19.14 -1.54
CA SER A 38 14.86 -19.52 -1.07
C SER A 38 14.67 -19.07 0.37
N LEU A 39 13.85 -18.03 0.57
CA LEU A 39 13.50 -17.49 1.89
C LEU A 39 12.81 -18.51 2.81
N SER A 40 12.51 -19.72 2.34
CA SER A 40 11.77 -20.78 3.06
C SER A 40 10.33 -20.40 3.48
N ILE A 41 9.89 -19.18 3.17
CA ILE A 41 8.49 -18.71 3.25
C ILE A 41 7.65 -19.34 2.12
N GLY A 42 8.23 -19.54 0.93
CA GLY A 42 7.57 -19.97 -0.31
C GLY A 42 6.97 -21.39 -0.35
N GLY A 43 6.79 -22.04 0.80
CA GLY A 43 5.91 -23.21 0.98
C GLY A 43 4.53 -22.84 1.54
N ARG A 44 4.20 -21.54 1.59
CA ARG A 44 2.98 -20.97 2.17
C ARG A 44 2.39 -19.96 1.19
N ASP A 45 1.07 -19.96 1.05
CA ASP A 45 0.36 -18.93 0.30
C ASP A 45 0.33 -17.63 1.13
N CYS A 46 1.43 -16.87 1.06
CA CYS A 46 1.59 -15.55 1.65
C CYS A 46 1.40 -14.47 0.59
N VAL A 47 0.74 -13.38 0.95
CA VAL A 47 0.49 -12.20 0.09
C VAL A 47 0.83 -10.91 0.86
N ASP A 48 0.68 -9.76 0.22
CA ASP A 48 0.81 -8.40 0.80
C ASP A 48 2.01 -8.23 1.77
N PRO A 49 3.25 -8.60 1.39
CA PRO A 49 4.39 -8.55 2.29
C PRO A 49 4.92 -7.13 2.49
N TYR A 50 5.08 -6.71 3.74
CA TYR A 50 5.87 -5.53 4.12
C TYR A 50 7.19 -5.96 4.73
N ALA A 51 8.29 -5.38 4.27
CA ALA A 51 9.64 -5.73 4.69
C ALA A 51 10.35 -4.53 5.35
N GLU A 52 11.16 -4.80 6.38
CA GLU A 52 12.04 -3.80 7.00
C GLU A 52 13.43 -4.36 7.28
N ALA A 53 14.46 -3.51 7.20
CA ALA A 53 15.80 -3.87 7.63
C ALA A 53 15.91 -3.85 9.18
N THR A 54 16.53 -4.87 9.76
CA THR A 54 16.81 -4.98 11.20
C THR A 54 18.32 -5.02 11.45
N SER A 55 18.75 -5.21 12.71
CA SER A 55 20.17 -5.40 13.05
C SER A 55 20.70 -6.82 12.78
N GLY A 56 19.93 -7.70 12.14
CA GLY A 56 20.30 -9.10 11.89
C GLY A 56 20.01 -9.61 10.47
N GLY A 57 19.73 -8.71 9.53
CA GLY A 57 19.04 -9.00 8.26
C GLY A 57 17.65 -8.37 8.27
N ASP A 58 16.71 -8.89 7.48
CA ASP A 58 15.39 -8.28 7.29
C ASP A 58 14.28 -8.92 8.13
N ARG A 59 13.19 -8.19 8.34
CA ARG A 59 11.94 -8.73 8.85
C ARG A 59 10.83 -8.57 7.83
N ILE A 60 10.03 -9.63 7.66
CA ILE A 60 8.89 -9.67 6.74
C ILE A 60 7.59 -9.88 7.54
N TYR A 61 6.62 -9.00 7.32
CA TYR A 61 5.25 -9.08 7.81
C TYR A 61 4.34 -9.47 6.63
N ALA A 62 3.62 -10.59 6.71
CA ALA A 62 2.74 -11.04 5.62
C ALA A 62 1.50 -11.80 6.12
N PRO A 63 0.28 -11.53 5.63
CA PRO A 63 -0.82 -12.49 5.72
C PRO A 63 -0.44 -13.79 5.00
N CYS A 64 -0.62 -14.94 5.67
CA CYS A 64 -0.28 -16.26 5.13
C CYS A 64 -1.42 -17.26 5.40
N ALA A 65 -1.93 -17.94 4.36
CA ALA A 65 -3.09 -18.84 4.48
C ALA A 65 -2.85 -20.03 5.43
N GLY A 66 -1.60 -20.49 5.56
CA GLY A 66 -1.21 -21.57 6.46
C GLY A 66 -1.18 -21.20 7.95
N ASP A 67 -1.42 -19.93 8.32
CA ASP A 67 -1.32 -19.43 9.69
C ASP A 67 -2.66 -18.88 10.26
N VAL A 68 -3.76 -19.10 9.54
CA VAL A 68 -5.13 -18.81 10.01
C VAL A 68 -5.37 -19.49 11.37
N PRO A 69 -5.93 -18.80 12.40
CA PRO A 69 -6.69 -17.55 12.34
C PRO A 69 -5.88 -16.26 12.61
N ALA A 70 -4.55 -16.29 12.59
CA ALA A 70 -3.75 -15.07 12.58
C ALA A 70 -3.84 -14.41 11.19
N ALA A 71 -4.22 -13.13 11.13
CA ALA A 71 -4.31 -12.41 9.85
C ALA A 71 -2.97 -11.81 9.40
N LEU A 72 -1.95 -11.81 10.28
CA LEU A 72 -0.58 -11.42 9.97
C LEU A 72 0.40 -12.43 10.58
N SER A 73 1.42 -12.80 9.80
CA SER A 73 2.59 -13.56 10.21
C SER A 73 3.83 -12.69 10.17
N VAL A 74 4.82 -12.99 11.01
CA VAL A 74 6.11 -12.26 11.05
C VAL A 74 7.25 -13.25 10.94
N TYR A 75 8.25 -12.91 10.14
CA TYR A 75 9.46 -13.70 9.91
C TYR A 75 10.70 -12.81 10.07
N ASP A 76 11.68 -13.28 10.84
CA ASP A 76 13.02 -12.70 10.93
C ASP A 76 13.96 -13.47 10.01
N CYS A 77 14.53 -12.78 9.04
CA CYS A 77 15.40 -13.31 7.98
C CYS A 77 16.83 -12.82 8.18
N SER A 78 17.78 -13.76 8.19
CA SER A 78 19.20 -13.42 8.13
C SER A 78 19.59 -12.78 6.78
N GLU A 79 20.72 -12.06 6.74
CA GLU A 79 21.36 -11.59 5.49
C GLU A 79 21.59 -12.72 4.46
N SER A 80 21.70 -13.98 4.91
CA SER A 80 21.77 -15.18 4.06
C SER A 80 20.42 -15.70 3.55
N GLY A 81 19.32 -14.95 3.73
CA GLY A 81 17.96 -15.31 3.34
C GLY A 81 17.34 -16.46 4.14
N VAL A 82 17.94 -16.91 5.23
CA VAL A 82 17.36 -17.94 6.11
C VAL A 82 16.38 -17.26 7.07
N CYS A 83 15.07 -17.51 6.88
CA CYS A 83 13.99 -16.93 7.67
C CYS A 83 13.44 -17.88 8.75
N ALA A 84 13.23 -17.35 9.96
CA ALA A 84 12.57 -18.01 11.08
C ALA A 84 11.29 -17.25 11.46
N ARG A 85 10.24 -17.96 11.91
CA ARG A 85 8.98 -17.33 12.32
C ARG A 85 9.14 -16.64 13.68
N ALA A 86 8.77 -15.36 13.76
CA ALA A 86 8.72 -14.60 15.00
C ALA A 86 7.32 -14.67 15.64
N THR A 87 7.25 -14.63 16.97
CA THR A 87 5.98 -14.68 17.72
C THR A 87 5.39 -13.28 17.86
N LEU A 88 4.41 -12.96 17.03
CA LEU A 88 3.59 -11.76 17.17
C LEU A 88 2.70 -11.89 18.43
N ARG A 89 2.69 -10.86 19.29
CA ARG A 89 2.01 -10.87 20.60
C ARG A 89 0.59 -10.28 20.57
N SER A 90 0.33 -9.35 19.66
CA SER A 90 -0.99 -8.76 19.43
C SER A 90 -1.60 -9.24 18.12
N LYS A 91 -2.94 -9.31 18.05
CA LYS A 91 -3.64 -9.59 16.80
C LYS A 91 -3.72 -8.31 15.95
N MET A 92 -3.06 -8.33 14.80
CA MET A 92 -3.26 -7.36 13.72
C MET A 92 -4.04 -7.99 12.57
N GLY A 93 -4.60 -7.15 11.71
CA GLY A 93 -5.28 -7.54 10.47
C GLY A 93 -4.31 -7.91 9.35
N LYS A 94 -4.84 -8.05 8.12
CA LYS A 94 -4.03 -8.30 6.92
C LYS A 94 -3.32 -7.03 6.47
N SER A 95 -2.35 -7.17 5.55
CA SER A 95 -1.80 -6.07 4.74
C SER A 95 -1.28 -4.92 5.61
N PHE A 96 -0.07 -5.09 6.15
CA PHE A 96 0.52 -4.24 7.18
C PHE A 96 1.55 -3.26 6.60
N THR A 97 1.67 -2.08 7.20
CA THR A 97 2.82 -1.17 7.04
C THR A 97 3.10 -0.51 8.39
N LYS A 98 4.28 0.09 8.56
CA LYS A 98 4.55 0.98 9.71
C LYS A 98 5.38 2.19 9.32
N VAL A 99 5.13 3.27 10.04
CA VAL A 99 5.83 4.55 9.88
C VAL A 99 6.49 4.95 11.20
N LYS A 100 7.62 5.67 11.13
CA LYS A 100 8.24 6.29 12.30
C LYS A 100 7.79 7.74 12.43
N LEU A 101 7.06 8.06 13.50
CA LEU A 101 6.52 9.40 13.77
C LEU A 101 7.62 10.41 14.18
N THR A 102 7.28 11.70 14.18
CA THR A 102 8.22 12.79 14.50
C THR A 102 8.73 12.78 15.95
N ASP A 103 8.04 12.09 16.87
CA ASP A 103 8.47 11.86 18.25
C ASP A 103 9.44 10.67 18.39
N GLY A 104 9.71 9.96 17.28
CA GLY A 104 10.58 8.80 17.21
C GLY A 104 9.88 7.46 17.50
N THR A 105 8.60 7.45 17.86
CA THR A 105 7.81 6.22 18.01
C THR A 105 7.48 5.60 16.65
N PHE A 106 7.16 4.30 16.63
CA PHE A 106 6.61 3.65 15.45
C PHE A 106 5.09 3.54 15.57
N ARG A 107 4.38 3.74 14.47
CA ARG A 107 2.94 3.51 14.34
C ARG A 107 2.68 2.52 13.21
N GLY A 108 1.98 1.44 13.54
CA GLY A 108 1.54 0.44 12.57
C GLY A 108 0.18 0.81 11.96
N TYR A 109 -0.03 0.38 10.73
CA TYR A 109 -1.31 0.39 10.03
C TYR A 109 -1.56 -0.99 9.44
N TYR A 110 -2.80 -1.46 9.50
CA TYR A 110 -3.21 -2.72 8.90
C TYR A 110 -4.69 -2.67 8.54
N VAL A 111 -5.14 -3.57 7.68
CA VAL A 111 -6.56 -3.65 7.29
C VAL A 111 -7.29 -4.73 8.07
N GLN A 112 -8.31 -4.29 8.83
CA GLN A 112 -9.26 -5.15 9.50
C GLN A 112 -10.56 -5.20 8.72
N GLN A 113 -11.00 -6.40 8.36
CA GLN A 113 -12.30 -6.66 7.75
C GLN A 113 -13.35 -6.94 8.82
N ASP A 114 -14.51 -6.28 8.74
CA ASP A 114 -15.73 -6.66 9.43
C ASP A 114 -16.60 -7.50 8.48
N PHE A 115 -16.73 -8.79 8.77
CA PHE A 115 -17.54 -9.73 7.99
C PHE A 115 -19.06 -9.60 8.22
N GLY A 116 -19.50 -8.86 9.24
CA GLY A 116 -20.91 -8.56 9.48
C GLY A 116 -21.42 -7.38 8.66
N THR A 117 -20.55 -6.42 8.34
CA THR A 117 -20.88 -5.21 7.54
C THR A 117 -20.18 -5.16 6.18
N CYS A 118 -19.41 -6.21 5.82
CA CYS A 118 -18.49 -6.25 4.68
C CYS A 118 -17.67 -4.96 4.48
N THR A 119 -17.24 -4.36 5.58
CA THR A 119 -16.45 -3.13 5.58
C THR A 119 -15.01 -3.42 5.99
N ASN A 120 -14.08 -3.07 5.12
CA ASN A 120 -12.66 -3.02 5.46
C ASN A 120 -12.34 -1.64 6.07
N THR A 121 -11.50 -1.61 7.08
CA THR A 121 -11.07 -0.38 7.77
C THR A 121 -9.55 -0.44 7.99
N VAL A 122 -8.85 0.66 7.78
CA VAL A 122 -7.46 0.80 8.27
C VAL A 122 -7.51 1.05 9.78
N GLU A 123 -6.99 0.12 10.56
CA GLU A 123 -6.75 0.25 11.99
C GLU A 123 -5.29 0.63 12.26
N THR A 124 -5.03 1.25 13.40
CA THR A 124 -3.70 1.75 13.76
C THR A 124 -3.44 1.78 15.26
N GLY A 125 -2.19 1.53 15.66
CA GLY A 125 -1.72 1.63 17.04
C GLY A 125 -0.23 1.96 17.10
N ILE A 126 0.27 2.32 18.29
CA ILE A 126 1.70 2.49 18.54
C ILE A 126 2.35 1.11 18.58
N MET A 127 3.32 0.90 17.68
CA MET A 127 4.06 -0.34 17.54
C MET A 127 5.20 -0.37 18.57
N ALA A 128 5.41 -1.51 19.21
CA ALA A 128 6.57 -1.74 20.06
C ALA A 128 7.87 -1.64 19.25
N THR A 129 8.96 -1.18 19.89
CA THR A 129 10.28 -1.02 19.25
C THR A 129 10.83 -2.32 18.68
N ASP A 130 10.44 -3.47 19.25
CA ASP A 130 10.82 -4.80 18.76
C ASP A 130 9.94 -5.30 17.61
N GLY A 131 8.95 -4.52 17.15
CA GLY A 131 8.09 -4.83 16.01
C GLY A 131 7.15 -6.01 16.19
N LEU A 132 6.96 -6.56 17.40
CA LEU A 132 6.15 -7.77 17.62
C LEU A 132 4.84 -7.55 18.40
N ASP A 133 4.50 -6.30 18.73
CA ASP A 133 3.31 -5.96 19.51
C ASP A 133 2.80 -4.55 19.19
N ILE A 134 1.50 -4.32 19.34
CA ILE A 134 0.86 -3.03 19.02
C ILE A 134 -0.11 -2.62 20.12
N SER A 135 -0.12 -1.33 20.45
CA SER A 135 -0.82 -0.77 21.61
C SER A 135 -1.65 0.45 21.24
N GLY A 136 -2.69 0.76 22.01
CA GLY A 136 -3.57 1.90 21.73
C GLY A 136 -4.26 1.81 20.36
N VAL A 137 -4.70 0.60 19.98
CA VAL A 137 -5.37 0.32 18.70
C VAL A 137 -6.66 1.14 18.58
N THR A 138 -6.82 1.83 17.46
CA THR A 138 -8.03 2.54 17.06
C THR A 138 -8.32 2.35 15.58
N LYS A 139 -9.57 2.51 15.18
CA LYS A 139 -9.96 2.66 13.77
C LYS A 139 -9.58 4.06 13.29
N THR A 140 -9.04 4.16 12.09
CA THR A 140 -9.01 5.42 11.33
C THR A 140 -10.36 5.65 10.65
N ASN A 141 -10.54 6.80 10.00
CA ASN A 141 -11.67 7.05 9.10
C ASN A 141 -11.43 6.60 7.64
N ILE A 142 -10.38 5.80 7.37
CA ILE A 142 -10.14 5.18 6.07
C ILE A 142 -10.85 3.83 6.04
N GLN A 143 -11.96 3.75 5.31
CA GLN A 143 -12.81 2.56 5.22
C GLN A 143 -13.47 2.44 3.84
N GLN A 144 -13.67 1.21 3.37
CA GLN A 144 -14.42 0.90 2.16
C GLN A 144 -15.29 -0.34 2.40
N HIS A 145 -16.55 -0.25 2.00
CA HIS A 145 -17.42 -1.43 1.87
C HIS A 145 -16.98 -2.20 0.62
N VAL A 146 -16.71 -3.49 0.78
CA VAL A 146 -16.38 -4.41 -0.32
C VAL A 146 -17.59 -5.24 -0.72
N ASP A 147 -17.67 -5.65 -1.99
CA ASP A 147 -18.77 -6.50 -2.45
C ASP A 147 -18.83 -7.83 -1.71
N THR A 148 -19.93 -8.55 -1.97
CA THR A 148 -20.14 -9.93 -1.52
C THR A 148 -20.16 -10.87 -2.71
N VAL A 149 -19.55 -12.03 -2.56
CA VAL A 149 -19.60 -13.15 -3.51
C VAL A 149 -20.44 -14.30 -2.93
N THR A 150 -21.04 -15.11 -3.80
CA THR A 150 -21.71 -16.37 -3.39
C THR A 150 -20.74 -17.52 -3.58
N ILE A 151 -20.29 -18.12 -2.48
CA ILE A 151 -19.52 -19.37 -2.49
C ILE A 151 -20.46 -20.57 -2.37
N LYS A 152 -20.02 -21.73 -2.88
CA LYS A 152 -20.66 -23.03 -2.62
C LYS A 152 -19.72 -23.89 -1.79
N ASP A 153 -20.24 -24.47 -0.70
CA ASP A 153 -19.48 -25.47 0.06
C ASP A 153 -19.53 -26.85 -0.63
N ALA A 154 -18.81 -27.82 -0.08
CA ALA A 154 -18.72 -29.18 -0.64
C ALA A 154 -20.05 -29.97 -0.61
N SER A 155 -21.08 -29.48 0.09
CA SER A 155 -22.45 -30.03 0.05
C SER A 155 -23.32 -29.37 -1.04
N GLY A 156 -22.79 -28.38 -1.76
CA GLY A 156 -23.51 -27.60 -2.77
C GLY A 156 -24.34 -26.45 -2.20
N LYS A 157 -24.30 -26.23 -0.87
CA LYS A 157 -25.00 -25.14 -0.20
C LYS A 157 -24.34 -23.80 -0.56
N GLU A 158 -25.16 -22.87 -1.05
CA GLU A 158 -24.74 -21.49 -1.30
C GLU A 158 -24.61 -20.70 0.00
N SER A 159 -23.62 -19.82 0.08
CA SER A 159 -23.42 -18.87 1.18
C SER A 159 -22.82 -17.57 0.65
N ARG A 160 -23.40 -16.45 1.06
CA ARG A 160 -22.94 -15.10 0.67
C ARG A 160 -21.89 -14.62 1.66
N VAL A 161 -20.71 -14.27 1.18
CA VAL A 161 -19.54 -13.85 1.98
C VAL A 161 -18.93 -12.57 1.38
N CYS A 162 -18.23 -11.77 2.18
CA CYS A 162 -17.53 -10.58 1.69
C CYS A 162 -16.34 -10.96 0.79
N LYS A 163 -16.03 -10.15 -0.24
CA LYS A 163 -14.73 -10.21 -0.95
C LYS A 163 -13.61 -10.01 0.06
N THR A 164 -12.57 -10.84 0.03
CA THR A 164 -11.43 -10.77 0.98
C THR A 164 -10.19 -10.04 0.42
N GLU A 165 -10.15 -9.82 -0.90
CA GLU A 165 -8.91 -9.66 -1.68
C GLU A 165 -8.92 -8.41 -2.60
N ALA A 166 -9.82 -7.46 -2.35
CA ALA A 166 -10.21 -6.44 -3.32
C ALA A 166 -9.96 -5.00 -2.83
N TRP A 167 -9.26 -4.85 -1.71
CA TRP A 167 -9.04 -3.56 -1.08
C TRP A 167 -7.95 -3.67 -0.03
N GLY A 168 -7.17 -2.60 0.08
CA GLY A 168 -6.46 -2.28 1.29
C GLY A 168 -5.15 -3.02 1.49
N VAL A 169 -4.22 -2.88 0.54
CA VAL A 169 -2.79 -2.90 0.85
C VAL A 169 -2.37 -1.46 1.15
N PRO A 170 -2.12 -1.09 2.41
CA PRO A 170 -1.64 0.24 2.78
C PRO A 170 -0.10 0.28 2.81
N ASP A 171 0.49 1.36 2.31
CA ASP A 171 1.83 1.78 2.75
C ASP A 171 1.83 3.22 3.29
N ALA A 172 2.69 3.54 4.26
CA ALA A 172 2.60 4.71 5.12
C ALA A 172 3.95 5.43 5.31
N VAL A 173 4.04 6.67 4.81
CA VAL A 173 5.26 7.49 4.89
C VAL A 173 5.09 8.73 5.76
N MET A 174 6.19 9.23 6.33
CA MET A 174 6.24 10.60 6.84
C MET A 174 6.40 11.59 5.70
N THR A 175 5.56 12.62 5.72
CA THR A 175 5.70 13.83 4.92
C THR A 175 6.66 14.83 5.61
N PRO A 176 7.31 15.75 4.87
CA PRO A 176 8.16 16.81 5.42
C PRO A 176 7.44 17.71 6.43
N GLU A 177 6.11 17.82 6.30
CA GLU A 177 5.23 18.59 7.19
C GLU A 177 4.91 17.86 8.52
N GLY A 178 5.50 16.69 8.76
CA GLY A 178 5.29 15.90 9.98
C GLY A 178 3.93 15.19 10.05
N LYS A 179 3.28 14.97 8.90
CA LYS A 179 2.05 14.18 8.76
C LYS A 179 2.35 12.79 8.22
N VAL A 180 1.53 11.81 8.57
CA VAL A 180 1.54 10.51 7.90
C VAL A 180 0.75 10.64 6.60
N ARG A 181 1.26 10.11 5.48
CA ARG A 181 0.45 9.84 4.29
C ARG A 181 0.39 8.34 4.06
N ILE A 182 -0.83 7.81 4.01
CA ILE A 182 -1.12 6.43 3.63
C ILE A 182 -1.47 6.39 2.14
N TYR A 183 -0.92 5.44 1.41
CA TYR A 183 -1.27 5.07 0.05
C TYR A 183 -2.00 3.74 0.10
N ILE A 184 -3.12 3.59 -0.61
CA ILE A 184 -3.99 2.43 -0.44
C ILE A 184 -4.74 2.06 -1.73
N VAL A 185 -4.84 0.76 -1.99
CA VAL A 185 -5.63 0.20 -3.11
C VAL A 185 -7.14 0.32 -2.83
N GLU A 186 -7.86 0.94 -3.77
CA GLU A 186 -9.32 1.04 -3.81
C GLU A 186 -9.91 0.44 -5.10
N GLU A 187 -11.09 -0.18 -5.03
CA GLU A 187 -11.95 -0.44 -6.20
C GLU A 187 -12.77 0.83 -6.55
N VAL A 188 -12.80 1.23 -7.83
CA VAL A 188 -13.65 2.32 -8.33
C VAL A 188 -15.08 1.84 -8.54
N ALA A 189 -15.99 2.30 -7.68
CA ALA A 189 -17.41 1.95 -7.73
C ALA A 189 -18.05 2.29 -9.09
N GLY A 190 -18.73 1.31 -9.70
CA GLY A 190 -19.42 1.45 -10.98
C GLY A 190 -18.62 0.99 -12.20
N ALA A 191 -17.38 0.53 -12.02
CA ALA A 191 -16.72 -0.29 -13.03
C ALA A 191 -17.46 -1.62 -13.23
N THR A 192 -17.24 -2.27 -14.38
CA THR A 192 -17.69 -3.64 -14.58
C THR A 192 -16.68 -4.56 -13.88
N PRO A 193 -17.09 -5.43 -12.94
CA PRO A 193 -16.15 -6.30 -12.24
C PRO A 193 -15.33 -7.11 -13.23
N SER A 194 -14.00 -7.12 -13.06
CA SER A 194 -13.16 -8.11 -13.74
C SER A 194 -13.70 -9.51 -13.44
N ASP A 195 -13.86 -10.32 -14.48
CA ASP A 195 -14.74 -11.50 -14.46
C ASP A 195 -14.45 -12.43 -13.26
N ALA A 196 -15.35 -12.44 -12.27
CA ALA A 196 -15.15 -13.12 -10.98
C ALA A 196 -15.12 -14.67 -11.10
N SER A 197 -15.17 -15.19 -12.33
CA SER A 197 -14.80 -16.55 -12.69
C SER A 197 -13.28 -16.79 -12.73
N GLN A 198 -12.45 -15.75 -12.66
CA GLN A 198 -11.00 -15.88 -12.45
C GLN A 198 -10.70 -16.53 -11.08
N LYS A 199 -10.41 -17.84 -11.11
CA LYS A 199 -9.78 -18.54 -9.98
C LYS A 199 -8.42 -17.90 -9.68
N LYS A 200 -8.36 -17.07 -8.64
CA LYS A 200 -7.08 -16.61 -8.08
C LYS A 200 -6.24 -17.80 -7.62
N CYS A 201 -4.93 -17.65 -7.80
CA CYS A 201 -3.83 -18.35 -7.14
C CYS A 201 -4.10 -19.75 -6.57
N THR A 202 -4.57 -20.66 -7.42
CA THR A 202 -3.91 -21.97 -7.51
C THR A 202 -2.80 -21.84 -8.54
N ALA A 203 -1.69 -22.58 -8.39
CA ALA A 203 -0.59 -22.56 -9.35
C ALA A 203 -1.01 -23.21 -10.68
N VAL A 204 -1.70 -22.44 -11.54
CA VAL A 204 -2.12 -22.91 -12.86
C VAL A 204 -0.91 -22.92 -13.78
N ASP A 205 -0.49 -24.13 -14.16
CA ASP A 205 0.46 -24.38 -15.24
C ASP A 205 0.09 -23.54 -16.47
N LYS A 206 0.94 -22.54 -16.79
CA LYS A 206 0.69 -21.53 -17.83
C LYS A 206 0.47 -22.15 -19.21
N ASN A 207 0.89 -23.40 -19.43
CA ASN A 207 0.63 -24.13 -20.68
C ASN A 207 -0.84 -24.57 -20.86
N LYS A 208 -1.65 -24.56 -19.80
CA LYS A 208 -3.03 -25.06 -19.78
C LYS A 208 -4.10 -23.97 -19.90
N LEU A 209 -3.74 -22.69 -19.76
CA LEU A 209 -4.64 -21.55 -19.99
C LEU A 209 -4.64 -21.14 -21.47
N LYS A 210 -5.33 -21.96 -22.29
CA LYS A 210 -5.65 -21.65 -23.68
C LYS A 210 -7.16 -21.55 -23.85
N ARG A 211 -7.62 -20.65 -24.72
CA ARG A 211 -9.01 -20.70 -25.22
C ARG A 211 -9.22 -21.99 -26.04
N PRO A 212 -10.48 -22.42 -26.30
CA PRO A 212 -10.76 -23.60 -27.13
C PRO A 212 -10.16 -23.56 -28.56
N ASP A 213 -9.82 -22.37 -29.06
CA ASP A 213 -9.13 -22.14 -30.35
C ASP A 213 -7.58 -22.26 -30.25
N GLY A 214 -7.03 -22.49 -29.06
CA GLY A 214 -5.58 -22.59 -28.81
C GLY A 214 -4.88 -21.25 -28.57
N SER A 215 -5.57 -20.11 -28.66
CA SER A 215 -5.00 -18.79 -28.38
C SER A 215 -4.68 -18.59 -26.90
N ALA A 216 -3.65 -17.77 -26.62
CA ALA A 216 -3.31 -17.36 -25.27
C ALA A 216 -4.45 -16.54 -24.67
N VAL A 217 -4.85 -16.86 -23.44
CA VAL A 217 -5.72 -15.99 -22.65
C VAL A 217 -4.90 -14.75 -22.29
N ALA A 218 -5.20 -13.64 -22.96
CA ALA A 218 -4.81 -12.33 -22.47
C ALA A 218 -5.60 -12.11 -21.18
N VAL A 219 -4.91 -12.18 -20.05
CA VAL A 219 -5.44 -11.63 -18.81
C VAL A 219 -5.45 -10.11 -19.00
N VAL A 220 -6.51 -9.48 -18.51
CA VAL A 220 -6.60 -8.03 -18.41
C VAL A 220 -6.62 -7.75 -16.92
N PRO A 221 -5.70 -6.94 -16.38
CA PRO A 221 -5.72 -6.55 -14.97
C PRO A 221 -7.08 -5.92 -14.60
N PRO A 222 -7.49 -5.95 -13.32
CA PRO A 222 -8.69 -5.23 -12.88
C PRO A 222 -8.54 -3.73 -13.16
N THR A 223 -9.13 -3.24 -14.25
CA THR A 223 -8.94 -1.86 -14.73
C THR A 223 -9.50 -0.80 -13.77
N ASP A 224 -10.18 -1.26 -12.74
CA ASP A 224 -10.91 -0.55 -11.71
C ASP A 224 -10.18 -0.44 -10.36
N GLU A 225 -9.04 -1.12 -10.21
CA GLU A 225 -8.13 -0.90 -9.08
C GLU A 225 -7.30 0.39 -9.29
N VAL A 226 -7.29 1.21 -8.25
CA VAL A 226 -6.62 2.51 -8.19
C VAL A 226 -5.91 2.71 -6.85
N ILE A 227 -4.79 3.42 -6.86
CA ILE A 227 -4.07 3.78 -5.63
C ILE A 227 -4.51 5.17 -5.21
N ALA A 228 -5.32 5.25 -4.14
CA ALA A 228 -5.63 6.49 -3.46
C ALA A 228 -4.51 6.87 -2.48
N SER A 229 -4.52 8.12 -2.01
CA SER A 229 -3.71 8.51 -0.85
C SER A 229 -4.50 9.36 0.14
N TYR A 230 -4.11 9.31 1.41
CA TYR A 230 -4.78 9.91 2.55
C TYR A 230 -3.73 10.55 3.46
N THR A 231 -3.81 11.87 3.68
CA THR A 231 -2.89 12.61 4.57
C THR A 231 -3.50 12.80 5.96
N SER A 232 -2.73 12.62 7.03
CA SER A 232 -3.22 12.78 8.40
C SER A 232 -3.50 14.25 8.73
N THR A 233 -4.61 14.53 9.41
CA THR A 233 -4.93 15.87 9.91
C THR A 233 -4.13 16.18 11.19
N ASP A 234 -3.90 15.16 12.00
CA ASP A 234 -3.09 15.20 13.23
C ASP A 234 -1.63 14.80 12.96
N ALA A 235 -0.75 14.99 13.95
CA ALA A 235 0.63 14.49 13.91
C ALA A 235 0.74 13.06 14.50
N THR A 236 -0.33 12.58 15.15
CA THR A 236 -0.41 11.24 15.73
C THR A 236 -0.67 10.15 14.69
N GLY A 237 -1.06 10.50 13.46
CA GLY A 237 -1.34 9.56 12.37
C GLY A 237 -2.66 8.80 12.56
N THR A 238 -3.69 9.44 13.12
CA THR A 238 -4.92 8.77 13.57
C THR A 238 -6.17 9.16 12.78
N THR A 239 -6.30 10.42 12.37
CA THR A 239 -7.40 10.94 11.56
C THR A 239 -6.86 11.45 10.23
N PHE A 240 -7.56 11.18 9.13
CA PHE A 240 -7.07 11.40 7.76
C PHE A 240 -8.08 12.13 6.87
N VAL A 241 -7.57 12.84 5.88
CA VAL A 241 -8.34 13.37 4.74
C VAL A 241 -7.83 12.73 3.46
N LYS A 242 -8.74 12.30 2.59
CA LYS A 242 -8.40 11.76 1.27
C LYS A 242 -7.79 12.86 0.41
N ASP A 243 -6.63 12.59 -0.19
CA ASP A 243 -5.97 13.52 -1.09
C ASP A 243 -6.76 13.63 -2.42
N ALA A 244 -6.69 14.78 -3.07
CA ALA A 244 -7.43 15.03 -4.31
C ALA A 244 -6.88 14.19 -5.48
N GLY A 245 -7.67 13.24 -5.96
CA GLY A 245 -7.36 12.36 -7.10
C GLY A 245 -6.53 11.12 -6.74
N TYR A 246 -6.43 10.19 -7.69
CA TYR A 246 -5.63 8.97 -7.55
C TYR A 246 -4.15 9.21 -7.87
N ARG A 247 -3.27 8.37 -7.31
CA ARG A 247 -1.83 8.35 -7.60
C ARG A 247 -1.54 7.49 -8.83
N PHE A 248 -2.19 6.34 -8.91
CA PHE A 248 -2.16 5.39 -10.03
C PHE A 248 -3.58 4.88 -10.31
N ALA A 249 -3.84 4.46 -11.55
CA ALA A 249 -5.13 3.89 -11.95
C ALA A 249 -4.97 2.92 -13.13
N GLY A 250 -5.83 1.90 -13.18
CA GLY A 250 -5.84 0.92 -14.27
C GLY A 250 -5.18 -0.42 -13.90
N GLY A 251 -5.44 -0.95 -12.70
CA GLY A 251 -4.89 -2.25 -12.27
C GLY A 251 -3.52 -2.16 -11.61
N TYR A 252 -3.21 -1.02 -10.96
CA TYR A 252 -2.04 -0.86 -10.10
C TYR A 252 -2.43 -1.16 -8.66
N VAL A 253 -1.69 -2.08 -8.04
CA VAL A 253 -1.88 -2.57 -6.67
C VAL A 253 -0.56 -2.60 -5.91
N ASP A 254 -0.58 -3.06 -4.67
CA ASP A 254 0.59 -3.24 -3.78
C ASP A 254 1.59 -2.06 -3.78
N PRO A 255 1.16 -0.85 -3.34
CA PRO A 255 2.07 0.30 -3.22
C PRO A 255 3.13 0.08 -2.14
N GLU A 256 4.39 0.33 -2.48
CA GLU A 256 5.54 0.43 -1.56
C GLU A 256 6.25 1.77 -1.86
N ILE A 257 6.34 2.67 -0.87
CA ILE A 257 6.62 4.11 -1.08
C ILE A 257 7.95 4.52 -0.45
N LEU A 258 9.04 4.08 -1.08
CA LEU A 258 10.41 4.36 -0.65
C LEU A 258 10.75 5.86 -0.70
N GLN A 259 11.24 6.43 0.41
CA GLN A 259 11.80 7.79 0.40
C GLN A 259 13.18 7.79 -0.26
N ALA A 260 13.28 8.37 -1.45
CA ALA A 260 14.54 8.50 -2.19
C ALA A 260 15.41 9.65 -1.66
N THR A 261 14.80 10.80 -1.38
CA THR A 261 15.45 11.95 -0.71
C THR A 261 14.42 12.72 0.13
N THR A 262 14.86 13.66 0.97
CA THR A 262 13.94 14.51 1.74
C THR A 262 12.94 15.23 0.83
N GLY A 263 11.65 14.88 0.94
CA GLY A 263 10.59 15.45 0.11
C GLY A 263 10.43 14.80 -1.29
N SER A 264 11.07 13.66 -1.56
CA SER A 264 10.89 12.88 -2.79
C SER A 264 10.78 11.38 -2.50
N TRP A 265 9.81 10.72 -3.13
CA TRP A 265 9.54 9.29 -2.96
C TRP A 265 9.47 8.60 -4.32
N ILE A 266 9.86 7.33 -4.34
CA ILE A 266 9.64 6.39 -5.43
C ILE A 266 8.48 5.49 -4.99
N SER A 267 7.51 5.27 -5.87
CA SER A 267 6.50 4.23 -5.68
C SER A 267 6.91 3.02 -6.48
N ILE A 268 7.12 1.89 -5.82
CA ILE A 268 7.03 0.57 -6.43
C ILE A 268 5.55 0.16 -6.35
N VAL A 269 5.06 -0.53 -7.38
CA VAL A 269 3.66 -0.95 -7.52
C VAL A 269 3.61 -2.26 -8.32
N SER A 270 2.74 -3.17 -7.88
CA SER A 270 2.33 -4.33 -8.68
C SER A 270 1.38 -3.90 -9.80
N THR A 271 1.35 -4.69 -10.87
CA THR A 271 0.23 -4.73 -11.82
C THR A 271 -0.14 -6.18 -12.08
N GLY A 272 -1.40 -6.44 -12.44
CA GLY A 272 -1.82 -7.76 -12.90
C GLY A 272 -1.06 -8.20 -14.18
N PRO A 273 -0.83 -9.51 -14.37
CA PRO A 273 -0.34 -10.07 -15.63
C PRO A 273 -1.42 -10.14 -16.72
#